data_AF-A0A3B3RTC3-F1
#
_entry.id   AF-A0A3B3RTC3-F1
#
_cell.length_a   1.000
_cell.length_b   1.000
_cell.length_c   1.000
_cell.angle_alpha   90.00
_cell.angle_beta   90.00
_cell.angle_gamma   90.00
#
_symmetry.space_group_name_H-M   'P 1'
#
loop_
_entity.id
_entity.type
_entity.pdbx_description
1 polymer ?
#
loop_
_entity_poly.entity_id
_entity_poly.type
_entity_poly.pdbx_seq_one_letter_code
_entity_poly.pdbx_strand_id
1 'polypeptide(L)'
;VITEYFIPLTAACGVTALSSPSLHVEIEVDLGKRCWYHSVFACPILRQQTTDSNPPMKLVCGHIISKDALNKMINGSKLKCPYCPMEQVPSDAKQIYF
;
A
#
# COMPACT_ATOMS: atom_id res chain seq x y z
N VAL A 1 12.80 -9.18 2.15
CA VAL A 1 12.44 -8.59 0.84
C VAL A 1 11.00 -8.06 0.75
N ILE A 2 10.24 -8.02 1.87
CA ILE A 2 8.86 -7.48 1.91
C ILE A 2 8.73 -6.30 2.90
N THR A 3 9.86 -5.80 3.42
CA THR A 3 9.91 -4.84 4.54
C THR A 3 10.29 -3.42 4.11
N GLU A 4 10.59 -3.19 2.83
CA GLU A 4 11.18 -1.93 2.36
C GLU A 4 10.15 -0.98 1.70
N TYR A 5 8.89 -1.41 1.53
CA TYR A 5 7.80 -0.55 1.02
C TYR A 5 6.96 0.07 2.14
N PHE A 6 7.48 0.09 3.36
CA PHE A 6 7.00 0.95 4.44
C PHE A 6 7.49 2.37 4.14
N ILE A 7 6.79 3.06 3.24
CA ILE A 7 6.99 4.50 3.01
C ILE A 7 6.87 5.16 4.39
N PRO A 8 7.91 5.87 4.87
CA PRO A 8 7.87 6.43 6.20
C PRO A 8 6.74 7.45 6.27
N LEU A 9 5.92 7.29 7.31
CA LEU A 9 4.78 8.09 7.72
C LEU A 9 5.13 9.55 8.09
N THR A 10 6.17 10.15 7.49
CA THR A 10 6.79 11.37 8.04
C THR A 10 6.51 12.65 7.25
N ALA A 11 5.84 12.62 6.10
CA ALA A 11 5.84 13.80 5.20
C ALA A 11 4.56 14.65 5.16
N ALA A 12 3.55 14.42 6.01
CA ALA A 12 2.29 15.18 5.92
C ALA A 12 1.71 15.67 7.26
N CYS A 13 2.49 15.67 8.33
CA CYS A 13 2.18 16.49 9.49
C CYS A 13 3.36 17.43 9.69
N GLY A 14 3.12 18.73 9.62
CA GLY A 14 4.13 19.77 9.85
C GLY A 14 4.58 19.79 11.32
N VAL A 15 5.25 18.73 11.75
CA VAL A 15 5.95 18.71 13.03
C VAL A 15 7.32 19.33 12.75
N THR A 16 7.41 20.64 12.96
CA THR A 16 8.69 21.28 13.23
C THR A 16 9.31 20.53 14.41
N ALA A 17 10.32 19.71 14.12
CA ALA A 17 11.10 19.00 15.11
C ALA A 17 11.79 20.02 16.02
N LEU A 18 11.25 20.25 17.21
CA LEU A 18 12.04 20.78 18.32
C LEU A 18 12.82 19.61 18.91
N SER A 19 14.02 19.38 18.37
CA SER A 19 14.99 18.49 18.99
C SER A 19 15.51 19.11 20.28
N SER A 20 15.22 18.50 21.43
CA SER A 20 16.00 18.69 22.66
C SER A 20 16.08 17.36 23.41
N PRO A 21 17.30 16.87 23.75
CA PRO A 21 17.49 15.50 24.20
C PRO A 21 17.46 15.44 25.74
N SER A 22 16.29 15.53 26.37
CA SER A 22 16.13 15.22 27.81
C SER A 22 14.73 15.52 28.33
N LEU A 23 13.74 14.68 28.04
CA LEU A 23 12.70 14.29 29.00
C LEU A 23 11.80 13.23 28.40
N HIS A 24 11.67 12.11 29.10
CA HIS A 24 10.60 11.16 28.88
C HIS A 24 9.30 11.82 29.36
N VAL A 25 8.34 11.99 28.45
CA VAL A 25 6.94 12.31 28.78
C VAL A 25 6.09 11.46 27.84
N GLU A 26 5.32 10.52 28.40
CA GLU A 26 4.22 9.91 27.66
C GLU A 26 3.17 11.01 27.46
N ILE A 27 3.26 11.68 26.33
CA ILE A 27 2.28 12.67 25.91
C ILE A 27 1.06 11.85 25.48
N GLU A 28 0.00 11.85 26.29
CA GLU A 28 -1.33 11.50 25.83
C GLU A 28 -1.75 12.56 24.79
N VAL A 29 -1.39 12.30 23.53
CA VAL A 29 -1.84 13.11 22.41
C VAL A 29 -3.33 12.82 22.25
N ASP A 30 -4.18 13.77 22.65
CA ASP A 30 -5.58 13.79 22.21
C ASP A 30 -5.55 14.00 20.69
N LEU A 31 -5.47 12.88 19.95
CA LEU A 31 -5.51 12.82 18.50
C LEU A 31 -6.93 13.21 18.09
N GLY A 32 -7.23 14.51 18.12
CA GLY A 32 -8.52 15.06 17.77
C GLY A 32 -8.97 14.59 16.40
N LYS A 33 -9.75 13.50 16.36
CA LYS A 33 -10.47 12.89 15.23
C LYS A 33 -9.78 12.90 13.84
N ARG A 34 -8.45 12.99 13.72
CA ARG A 34 -7.78 13.23 12.43
C ARG A 34 -6.48 12.48 12.17
N CYS A 35 -6.18 11.43 12.93
CA CYS A 35 -5.07 10.53 12.61
C CYS A 35 -5.49 9.07 12.76
N TRP A 36 -6.47 8.65 11.97
CA TRP A 36 -6.63 7.23 11.68
C TRP A 36 -5.72 6.89 10.49
N TYR A 37 -4.51 6.43 10.81
CA TYR A 37 -3.60 5.93 9.80
C TYR A 37 -4.09 4.57 9.33
N HIS A 38 -4.79 4.55 8.20
CA HIS A 38 -5.02 3.32 7.44
C HIS A 38 -3.71 2.92 6.75
N SER A 39 -3.36 1.64 6.82
CA SER A 39 -2.14 1.13 6.19
C SER A 39 -2.26 1.29 4.68
N VAL A 40 -1.54 2.24 4.08
CA VAL A 40 -1.65 2.47 2.64
C VAL A 40 -0.72 1.52 1.88
N PHE A 41 -1.28 0.80 0.90
CA PHE A 41 -0.51 -0.10 0.05
C PHE A 41 0.17 0.65 -1.09
N ALA A 42 1.44 0.32 -1.35
CA ALA A 42 2.16 0.76 -2.52
C ALA A 42 2.38 -0.42 -3.47
N CYS A 43 2.02 -0.24 -4.75
CA CYS A 43 2.20 -1.27 -5.75
C CYS A 43 3.69 -1.47 -6.05
N PRO A 44 4.23 -2.68 -5.83
CA PRO A 44 5.65 -2.95 -6.08
C PRO A 44 6.03 -2.96 -7.56
N ILE A 45 5.06 -3.16 -8.47
CA ILE A 45 5.29 -3.23 -9.92
C ILE A 45 5.40 -1.83 -10.53
N LEU A 46 4.45 -0.96 -10.18
CA LEU A 46 4.40 0.40 -10.70
C LEU A 46 5.07 1.43 -9.79
N ARG A 47 5.56 0.99 -8.62
CA ARG A 47 6.20 1.83 -7.59
C ARG A 47 5.36 3.05 -7.22
N GLN A 48 4.04 2.88 -7.20
CA GLN A 48 3.05 3.92 -6.91
C GLN A 48 2.13 3.51 -5.77
N GLN A 49 1.72 4.47 -4.96
CA GLN A 49 0.73 4.28 -3.91
C GLN A 49 -0.65 4.00 -4.53
N THR A 50 -1.41 3.07 -3.95
CA THR A 50 -2.79 2.84 -4.40
C THR A 50 -3.72 3.95 -3.91
N THR A 51 -4.75 4.22 -4.70
CA THR A 51 -5.77 5.24 -4.45
C THR A 51 -7.16 4.63 -4.64
N ASP A 52 -8.23 5.37 -4.36
CA ASP A 52 -9.60 4.88 -4.59
C ASP A 52 -9.85 4.51 -6.06
N SER A 53 -9.23 5.24 -7.00
CA SER A 53 -9.31 4.97 -8.44
C SER A 53 -8.43 3.80 -8.88
N ASN A 54 -7.31 3.59 -8.18
CA ASN A 54 -6.35 2.51 -8.43
C ASN A 54 -6.16 1.66 -7.16
N PRO A 55 -7.17 0.88 -6.77
CA PRO A 55 -7.14 0.15 -5.51
C PRO A 55 -6.19 -1.06 -5.57
N PRO A 56 -5.81 -1.61 -4.42
CA PRO A 56 -5.12 -2.89 -4.34
C PRO A 56 -6.05 -4.03 -4.75
N MET A 57 -5.53 -4.87 -5.64
CA MET A 57 -6.17 -6.05 -6.22
C MET A 57 -5.43 -7.31 -5.75
N LYS A 58 -6.15 -8.22 -5.11
CA LYS A 58 -5.67 -9.54 -4.71
C LYS A 58 -5.89 -10.54 -5.84
N LEU A 59 -4.80 -11.18 -6.24
CA LEU A 59 -4.75 -12.28 -7.21
C LEU A 59 -5.26 -13.59 -6.57
N VAL A 60 -5.63 -14.57 -7.40
CA VAL A 60 -6.11 -15.90 -6.92
C VAL A 60 -5.01 -16.65 -6.16
N CYS A 61 -3.74 -16.39 -6.49
CA CYS A 61 -2.58 -16.92 -5.78
C CYS A 61 -2.33 -16.25 -4.42
N GLY A 62 -3.04 -15.17 -4.09
CA GLY A 62 -2.92 -14.42 -2.84
C GLY A 62 -2.00 -13.20 -2.89
N HIS A 63 -1.20 -13.03 -3.94
CA HIS A 63 -0.39 -11.82 -4.12
C HIS A 63 -1.25 -10.58 -4.42
N ILE A 64 -0.76 -9.41 -4.02
CA ILE A 64 -1.49 -8.14 -4.14
C ILE A 64 -0.71 -7.22 -5.09
N ILE A 65 -1.41 -6.62 -6.04
CA ILE A 65 -0.90 -5.64 -6.99
C ILE A 65 -1.92 -4.50 -7.14
N SER A 66 -1.57 -3.38 -7.77
CA SER A 66 -2.59 -2.34 -8.07
C SER A 66 -3.46 -2.69 -9.26
N LYS A 67 -4.65 -2.10 -9.36
CA LYS A 67 -5.55 -2.24 -10.53
C LYS A 67 -4.88 -1.84 -11.84
N ASP A 68 -4.10 -0.76 -11.85
CA ASP A 68 -3.35 -0.33 -13.03
C ASP A 68 -2.28 -1.36 -13.43
N ALA A 69 -1.58 -1.92 -12.45
CA ALA A 69 -0.58 -2.97 -12.69
C ALA A 69 -1.24 -4.22 -13.24
N LEU A 70 -2.40 -4.61 -12.68
CA LEU A 70 -3.21 -5.72 -13.17
C LEU A 70 -3.54 -5.51 -14.64
N ASN A 71 -4.09 -4.36 -15.01
CA ASN A 71 -4.46 -4.03 -16.39
C ASN A 71 -3.26 -4.01 -17.36
N LYS A 72 -2.11 -3.48 -16.93
CA LYS A 72 -0.89 -3.43 -17.75
C LYS A 72 -0.26 -4.80 -18.00
N MET A 73 -0.49 -5.77 -17.12
CA MET A 73 0.11 -7.11 -17.21
C MET A 73 -0.81 -8.14 -17.88
N ILE A 74 -2.02 -7.74 -18.30
CA ILE A 74 -2.93 -8.62 -19.05
C ILE A 74 -2.31 -8.91 -20.41
N ASN A 75 -2.12 -10.19 -20.73
CA ASN A 75 -1.69 -10.66 -22.04
C ASN A 75 -2.80 -11.52 -22.66
N GLY A 76 -3.55 -10.93 -23.59
CA GLY A 76 -4.75 -11.55 -24.15
C GLY A 76 -5.85 -11.67 -23.08
N SER A 77 -6.25 -12.90 -22.76
CA SER A 77 -7.26 -13.21 -21.74
C SER A 77 -6.69 -13.62 -20.39
N LYS A 78 -5.35 -13.62 -20.24
CA LYS A 78 -4.66 -14.15 -19.07
C LYS A 78 -3.77 -13.09 -18.41
N LEU A 79 -3.59 -13.23 -17.11
CA LEU A 79 -2.67 -12.47 -16.29
C LEU A 79 -1.72 -13.44 -15.59
N LYS A 80 -0.42 -13.16 -15.65
CA LYS A 80 0.58 -13.91 -14.87
C LYS A 80 0.95 -13.15 -13.61
N CYS A 81 1.06 -13.86 -12.49
CA CYS A 81 1.58 -13.25 -11.28
C CYS A 81 3.09 -12.97 -11.42
N PRO A 82 3.59 -11.78 -11.04
CA PRO A 82 5.03 -11.49 -11.08
C PRO A 82 5.85 -12.23 -10.01
N TYR A 83 5.17 -12.78 -8.98
CA TYR A 83 5.81 -13.42 -7.82
C TYR A 83 5.72 -14.95 -7.84
N CYS A 84 4.88 -15.53 -8.68
CA CYS A 84 4.67 -16.97 -8.72
C CYS A 84 4.25 -17.41 -10.14
N PRO A 85 4.39 -18.70 -10.49
CA PRO A 85 4.08 -19.19 -11.84
C PRO A 85 2.57 -19.30 -12.13
N MET A 86 1.70 -18.86 -11.21
CA MET A 86 0.26 -18.97 -11.36
C MET A 86 -0.27 -17.95 -12.38
N GLU A 87 -1.09 -18.45 -13.29
CA GLU A 87 -1.86 -17.65 -14.25
C GLU A 87 -3.33 -17.64 -13.87
N GLN A 88 -4.01 -16.55 -14.17
CA GLN A 88 -5.45 -16.39 -13.89
C GLN A 88 -6.12 -15.53 -14.95
N VAL A 89 -7.45 -15.55 -14.99
CA VAL A 89 -8.18 -14.52 -15.71
C VAL A 89 -8.18 -13.22 -14.89
N PRO A 90 -8.06 -12.04 -15.52
CA PRO A 90 -8.06 -10.76 -14.81
C PRO A 90 -9.32 -10.54 -13.97
N SER A 91 -10.47 -11.07 -14.41
CA SER A 91 -11.76 -10.96 -13.74
C SER A 91 -11.82 -11.67 -12.38
N ASP A 92 -10.93 -12.63 -12.11
CA ASP A 92 -10.89 -13.33 -10.82
C ASP A 92 -10.17 -12.53 -9.72
N ALA A 93 -9.47 -11.45 -10.10
CA ALA A 93 -8.81 -10.59 -9.12
C ALA A 93 -9.85 -9.79 -8.33
N LYS A 94 -9.70 -9.77 -7.00
CA LYS A 94 -10.64 -9.11 -6.10
C LYS A 94 -10.01 -7.87 -5.49
N GLN A 95 -10.74 -6.77 -5.49
CA GLN A 95 -10.36 -5.59 -4.72
C GLN A 95 -10.36 -5.92 -3.23
N ILE A 96 -9.36 -5.39 -2.52
CA ILE A 96 -9.28 -5.45 -1.05
C ILE A 96 -9.18 -4.04 -0.47
N TYR A 97 -9.52 -3.92 0.81
CA TYR A 97 -9.46 -2.68 1.57
C TYR A 97 -8.55 -2.90 2.79
N PHE A 98 -7.83 -1.84 3.20
CA PHE A 98 -6.90 -1.84 4.34
C PHE A 98 -7.32 -0.84 5.41
#